data_AF-A0A433UT14-F1
#
_entry.id   AF-A0A433UT14-F1
#
_cell.length_a   1.000
_cell.length_b   1.000
_cell.length_c   1.000
_cell.angle_alpha   90.00
_cell.angle_beta   90.00
_cell.angle_gamma   90.00
#
_symmetry.space_group_name_H-M   'P 1'
#
loop_
_entity.id
_entity.type
_entity.pdbx_description
1 polymer ?
#
loop_
_entity_poly.entity_id
_entity_poly.type
_entity_poly.pdbx_seq_one_letter_code
_entity_poly.pdbx_strand_id
1 'polypeptide(L)' 'MRVISKNKLREFWEKHSSSKKGLLLWYERVSDEKFDNLKDLRQVFASADLVGNFTVFNIGGNKYRLITYIDYGL' A
#
# COMPACT_ATOMS: atom_id res chain seq x y z
N MET A 1 -3.32 -3.82 10.02
CA MET A 1 -3.69 -4.98 9.18
C MET A 1 -2.48 -5.90 9.04
N ARG A 2 -2.64 -7.18 8.69
CA ARG A 2 -1.48 -8.06 8.46
C ARG A 2 -1.00 -7.98 7.00
N VAL A 3 0.17 -7.37 6.77
CA VAL A 3 0.83 -7.40 5.46
C VAL A 3 1.51 -8.76 5.24
N ILE A 4 1.06 -9.50 4.22
CA ILE A 4 1.50 -10.89 4.00
C ILE A 4 2.96 -10.97 3.52
N SER A 5 3.40 -10.08 2.63
CA SER A 5 4.75 -10.15 2.05
C SER A 5 5.42 -8.79 1.92
N LYS A 6 6.30 -8.48 2.89
CA LYS A 6 7.25 -7.36 2.79
C LYS A 6 8.34 -7.63 1.73
N ASN A 7 8.60 -8.89 1.41
CA ASN A 7 9.65 -9.28 0.45
C ASN A 7 9.41 -8.68 -0.94
N LYS A 8 8.15 -8.59 -1.40
CA LYS A 8 7.84 -7.96 -2.69
C LYS A 8 8.17 -6.47 -2.73
N LEU A 9 7.96 -5.76 -1.62
CA LEU A 9 8.38 -4.36 -1.51
C LEU A 9 9.90 -4.25 -1.56
N ARG A 10 10.60 -5.18 -0.89
CA ARG A 10 12.06 -5.24 -0.85
C ARG A 10 12.69 -5.49 -2.20
N GLU A 11 12.26 -6.53 -2.89
CA GLU A 11 12.70 -6.87 -4.25
C GLU A 11 12.53 -5.67 -5.20
N PHE A 12 11.42 -4.93 -5.05
CA PHE A 12 11.18 -3.75 -5.87
C PHE A 12 12.13 -2.59 -5.53
N TRP A 13 12.30 -2.25 -4.26
CA TRP A 13 13.16 -1.10 -3.90
C TRP A 13 14.66 -1.39 -4.06
N GLU A 14 15.07 -2.66 -4.12
CA GLU A 14 16.45 -3.03 -4.46
C GLU A 14 16.78 -2.69 -5.92
N LYS A 15 15.79 -2.76 -6.82
CA LYS A 15 15.90 -2.35 -8.23
C LYS A 15 15.58 -0.88 -8.45
N HIS A 16 14.67 -0.32 -7.65
CA HIS A 16 14.19 1.05 -7.75
C HIS A 16 14.36 1.77 -6.41
N SER A 17 15.60 2.11 -6.07
CA SER A 17 15.98 2.67 -4.75
C SER A 17 15.14 3.88 -4.31
N SER A 18 14.71 4.73 -5.25
CA SER A 18 13.87 5.90 -4.95
C SER A 18 12.47 5.55 -4.41
N SER A 19 12.01 4.31 -4.61
CA SER A 19 10.73 3.83 -4.07
C SER A 19 10.80 3.43 -2.59
N LYS A 20 11.99 3.12 -2.05
CA LYS A 20 12.19 2.51 -0.73
C LYS A 20 11.47 3.25 0.38
N LYS A 21 11.68 4.57 0.47
CA LYS A 21 11.09 5.41 1.52
C LYS A 21 9.56 5.37 1.47
N GLY A 22 8.97 5.46 0.27
CA GLY A 22 7.53 5.44 0.10
C GLY A 22 6.90 4.09 0.43
N LEU A 23 7.55 2.99 0.02
CA LEU A 23 7.08 1.63 0.31
C LEU A 23 7.21 1.27 1.80
N LEU A 24 8.27 1.72 2.48
CA LEU A 24 8.42 1.53 3.93
C LEU A 24 7.36 2.32 4.70
N LEU A 25 7.14 3.58 4.34
CA LEU A 25 6.09 4.39 4.97
C LEU A 25 4.70 3.77 4.77
N TRP A 26 4.40 3.28 3.56
CA TRP A 26 3.17 2.55 3.30
C TRP A 26 3.06 1.31 4.19
N TYR A 27 4.12 0.51 4.28
CA TYR A 27 4.15 -0.71 5.08
C TYR A 27 3.88 -0.43 6.56
N GLU A 28 4.54 0.58 7.13
CA GLU A 28 4.36 1.00 8.52
C GLU A 28 2.91 1.40 8.79
N ARG A 29 2.37 2.34 8.00
CA ARG A 29 1.00 2.83 8.16
C ARG A 29 -0.06 1.74 8.05
N VAL A 30 0.06 0.83 7.09
CA VAL A 30 -0.90 -0.28 6.93
C VAL A 30 -0.76 -1.33 8.04
N SER A 31 0.45 -1.49 8.59
CA SER A 31 0.68 -2.44 9.70
C SER A 31 0.09 -1.92 11.00
N ASP A 32 0.17 -0.62 11.26
CA ASP A 32 -0.22 0.01 12.52
C ASP A 32 -1.74 0.22 12.68
N GLU A 33 -2.49 0.27 11.58
CA GLU A 33 -3.92 0.61 11.58
C GLU A 33 -4.81 -0.54 11.08
N LYS A 34 -6.06 -0.57 11.53
CA LYS A 34 -7.11 -1.42 10.96
C LYS A 34 -8.02 -0.55 10.10
N PHE A 35 -8.26 -0.96 8.87
CA PHE A 35 -9.23 -0.33 7.98
C PHE A 35 -10.36 -1.34 7.76
N ASP A 36 -11.61 -0.92 7.87
CA ASP A 36 -12.75 -1.83 7.69
C ASP A 36 -13.30 -1.77 6.25
N ASN A 37 -12.90 -0.75 5.48
CA ASN A 37 -13.28 -0.58 4.08
C ASN A 37 -12.38 0.45 3.36
N LEU A 38 -12.62 0.64 2.07
CA LEU A 38 -11.89 1.61 1.24
C LEU A 38 -12.08 3.07 1.70
N LYS A 39 -13.24 3.43 2.27
CA LYS A 39 -13.50 4.80 2.74
C LYS A 39 -12.60 5.14 3.92
N ASP A 40 -12.40 4.21 4.86
CA ASP A 40 -11.49 4.39 5.99
C ASP A 40 -10.05 4.48 5.52
N LEU A 41 -9.66 3.60 4.59
CA LEU A 41 -8.34 3.62 3.98
C LEU A 41 -8.05 4.98 3.29
N ARG A 42 -9.03 5.56 2.61
CA ARG A 42 -8.91 6.86 1.94
C ARG A 42 -8.75 8.04 2.90
N GLN A 43 -9.08 7.90 4.19
CA GLN A 43 -8.78 8.94 5.19
C GLN A 43 -7.27 9.09 5.41
N VAL A 44 -6.51 8.00 5.28
CA VAL A 44 -5.05 7.99 5.42
C VAL A 44 -4.36 8.10 4.06
N PHE A 45 -4.89 7.40 3.06
CA PHE A 45 -4.36 7.34 1.71
C PHE A 45 -5.37 7.93 0.72
N ALA A 46 -5.49 9.26 0.69
CA ALA A 46 -6.52 9.96 -0.10
C ALA A 46 -6.55 9.60 -1.60
N SER A 47 -5.42 9.16 -2.16
CA SER A 47 -5.31 8.73 -3.56
C SER A 47 -5.37 7.21 -3.77
N ALA A 48 -5.80 6.45 -2.76
CA ALA A 48 -6.06 5.03 -2.91
C ALA A 48 -7.28 4.80 -3.79
N ASP A 49 -7.17 3.92 -4.77
CA ASP A 49 -8.22 3.63 -5.74
C ASP A 49 -8.53 2.14 -5.85
N LEU A 50 -9.80 1.82 -6.10
CA LEU A 50 -10.25 0.46 -6.38
C LEU A 50 -10.20 0.20 -7.89
N VAL A 51 -9.44 -0.82 -8.29
CA VAL A 51 -9.33 -1.28 -9.68
C VAL A 51 -9.64 -2.77 -9.70
N GLY A 52 -10.88 -3.11 -10.05
CA GLY A 52 -11.39 -4.48 -9.91
C GLY A 52 -11.35 -4.92 -8.44
N ASN A 53 -10.66 -6.02 -8.15
CA ASN A 53 -10.50 -6.56 -6.80
C ASN A 53 -9.27 -6.01 -6.06
N PHE A 54 -8.56 -5.05 -6.64
CA PHE A 54 -7.31 -4.54 -6.08
C PHE A 54 -7.46 -3.09 -5.62
N THR A 55 -6.79 -2.78 -4.51
CA THR A 55 -6.55 -1.41 -4.08
C THR A 55 -5.17 -0.97 -4.54
N VAL A 56 -5.13 0.17 -5.22
CA VAL A 56 -3.92 0.74 -5.81
C VAL A 56 -3.51 2.00 -5.04
N PHE A 57 -2.22 2.08 -4.69
CA PHE A 57 -1.63 3.22 -4.00
C PHE A 57 -0.59 3.92 -4.86
N ASN A 58 -0.54 5.25 -4.74
CA ASN A 58 0.53 6.07 -5.29
C ASN A 58 1.75 6.07 -4.37
N ILE A 59 2.93 5.75 -4.92
CA ILE A 59 4.18 5.66 -4.14
C ILE A 59 5.24 6.60 -4.72
N GLY A 60 6.02 7.23 -3.83
CA GLY A 60 7.20 8.02 -4.21
C GLY A 60 6.87 9.32 -4.95
N GLY A 61 5.80 10.02 -4.54
CA GLY A 61 5.33 11.22 -5.24
C GLY A 61 4.71 10.89 -6.60
N ASN A 62 3.80 9.90 -6.60
CA ASN A 62 3.07 9.43 -7.80
C ASN A 62 3.93 8.71 -8.86
N LYS A 63 5.22 8.47 -8.63
CA LYS A 63 6.14 7.81 -9.57
C LYS A 63 5.86 6.32 -9.77
N TYR A 64 5.26 5.67 -8.77
CA TYR A 64 5.01 4.22 -8.78
C TYR A 64 3.57 3.90 -8.34
N ARG A 65 3.15 2.68 -8.67
CA ARG A 65 1.88 2.09 -8.21
C ARG A 65 2.17 0.83 -7.41
N LEU A 66 1.64 0.77 -6.20
CA LEU A 66 1.58 -0.46 -5.42
C LEU A 66 0.17 -1.03 -5.54
N ILE A 67 0.06 -2.19 -6.18
CA ILE A 67 -1.21 -2.89 -6.37
C ILE A 67 -1.31 -3.94 -5.27
N THR A 68 -2.41 -3.90 -4.53
CA THR A 68 -2.63 -4.78 -3.38
C THR A 68 -3.99 -5.43 -3.43
N TYR A 69 -4.06 -6.67 -3.00
CA TYR A 69 -5.31 -7.26 -2.56
C TYR A 69 -5.45 -6.98 -1.05
N ILE A 70 -6.59 -6.43 -0.64
CA ILE A 70 -6.89 -6.17 0.77
C ILE A 70 -8.14 -6.97 1.11
N ASP A 71 -7.98 -7.86 2.08
CA ASP A 71 -9.10 -8.48 2.77
C ASP A 71 -9.45 -7.60 3.97
N TYR A 72 -10.61 -6.96 3.92
CA TYR A 72 -11.10 -6.10 5.00
C TYR A 72 -11.68 -6.89 6.17
N GLY A 73 -11.89 -8.20 6.01
CA GLY A 73 -12.59 -9.03 6.97
C GLY A 73 -14.07 -8.65 7.02
N LEU A 74 -14.92 -9.46 6.38
CA LEU A 74 -16.38 -9.40 6.56
C LEU A 74 -16.79 -9.88 7.95
#